data_AF-I6PB07-F1
#
_entry.id   AF-I6PB07-F1
#
_cell.length_a   1.000
_cell.length_b   1.000
_cell.length_c   1.000
_cell.angle_alpha   90.00
_cell.angle_beta   90.00
_cell.angle_gamma   90.00
#
_symmetry.space_group_name_H-M   'P 1'
#
loop_
_entity.id
_entity.type
_entity.pdbx_description
1 polymer ?
#
loop_
_entity_poly.entity_id
_entity_poly.type
_entity_poly.pdbx_seq_one_letter_code
_entity_poly.pdbx_strand_id
1 'polypeptide(L)'
;SSFDFMDGYEKPVKGRKINWMKAGILESDRVVTVSPNYAEELVSGVDKGVELDNIIRKTGITGIVNGMDVQEWNPSTDKYIDAKYDATT
;
A
#
# COMPACT_ATOMS: atom_id res chain seq x y z
N SER A 1 20.25 13.72 1.59
CA SER A 1 19.09 14.62 1.71
C SER A 1 17.85 13.85 1.27
N SER A 2 16.73 13.89 1.99
CA SER A 2 15.46 13.22 1.61
C SER A 2 14.80 13.79 0.33
N PHE A 3 15.46 14.77 -0.30
CA PHE A 3 14.92 15.64 -1.34
C PHE A 3 15.62 15.52 -2.71
N ASP A 4 16.58 14.60 -2.86
CA ASP A 4 17.27 14.37 -4.13
C ASP A 4 16.90 13.00 -4.68
N PHE A 5 16.04 12.98 -5.71
CA PHE A 5 15.56 11.77 -6.37
C PHE A 5 15.48 12.01 -7.89
N MET A 6 15.99 11.07 -8.69
CA MET A 6 15.98 11.10 -10.16
C MET A 6 15.03 10.01 -10.65
N ASP A 7 13.83 10.39 -11.15
CA ASP A 7 12.90 9.41 -11.73
C ASP A 7 13.33 9.08 -13.17
N GLY A 8 13.54 7.80 -13.48
CA GLY A 8 14.07 7.35 -14.77
C GLY A 8 13.15 7.52 -15.99
N TYR A 9 12.40 8.62 -16.10
CA TYR A 9 11.59 8.95 -17.28
C TYR A 9 12.43 9.66 -18.35
N GLU A 10 12.13 9.44 -19.64
CA GLU A 10 12.83 10.00 -20.82
C GLU A 10 12.90 11.55 -20.86
N LYS A 11 12.16 12.24 -19.99
CA LYS A 11 12.34 13.67 -19.70
C LYS A 11 12.25 13.89 -18.19
N PRO A 12 13.34 13.75 -17.42
CA PRO A 12 13.30 14.09 -16.01
C PRO A 12 13.03 15.60 -15.91
N VAL A 13 12.00 15.97 -15.14
CA VAL A 13 11.78 17.38 -14.75
C VAL A 13 13.09 17.89 -14.14
N LYS A 14 13.75 18.86 -14.78
CA LYS A 14 15.03 19.40 -14.31
C LYS A 14 14.82 20.10 -12.97
N GLY A 15 15.30 19.51 -11.88
CA GLY A 15 15.30 20.12 -10.55
C GLY A 15 15.27 19.12 -9.40
N ARG A 16 15.38 19.61 -8.16
CA ARG A 16 15.17 18.79 -6.96
C ARG A 16 13.70 18.37 -6.88
N LYS A 17 13.46 17.11 -6.52
CA LYS A 17 12.11 16.53 -6.39
C LYS A 17 11.86 16.14 -4.94
N ILE A 18 10.72 16.55 -4.40
CA ILE A 18 10.29 16.13 -3.07
C ILE A 18 9.56 14.78 -3.22
N ASN A 19 10.05 13.76 -2.53
CA ASN A 19 9.33 12.50 -2.37
C ASN A 19 8.52 12.55 -1.06
N TRP A 20 7.24 12.91 -1.18
CA TRP A 20 6.32 13.02 -0.04
C TRP A 20 6.11 11.70 0.69
N MET A 21 6.06 10.58 -0.04
CA MET A 21 5.91 9.25 0.55
C MET A 21 7.12 8.90 1.42
N LYS A 22 8.33 9.13 0.90
CA LYS A 22 9.59 8.94 1.65
C LYS A 22 9.63 9.79 2.92
N ALA A 23 9.25 11.06 2.82
CA ALA A 23 9.19 11.94 3.97
C ALA A 23 8.17 11.42 5.01
N GLY A 24 6.96 11.05 4.57
CA GLY A 24 5.93 10.50 5.43
C GLY A 24 6.38 9.22 6.15
N ILE A 25 7.02 8.29 5.44
CA ILE A 25 7.55 7.04 6.02
C ILE A 25 8.60 7.33 7.10
N LEU A 26 9.53 8.26 6.83
CA LEU A 26 10.64 8.57 7.74
C LEU A 26 10.19 9.26 9.04
N GLU A 27 9.15 10.09 8.97
CA GLU A 27 8.66 10.88 10.10
C GLU A 27 7.52 10.20 10.87
N SER A 28 6.99 9.06 10.39
CA SER A 28 5.91 8.33 11.05
C SER A 28 6.44 7.42 12.17
N ASP A 29 5.74 7.38 13.30
CA ASP A 29 6.03 6.41 14.38
C ASP A 29 5.81 4.96 13.94
N ARG A 30 4.82 4.74 13.05
CA ARG A 30 4.49 3.43 12.51
C ARG A 30 3.97 3.52 11.08
N VAL A 31 4.46 2.62 10.23
CA VAL A 31 3.99 2.47 8.85
C VAL A 31 3.12 1.22 8.75
N VAL A 32 1.90 1.40 8.23
CA VAL A 32 0.96 0.31 8.02
C VAL A 32 0.57 0.18 6.55
N THR A 33 0.14 -1.02 6.15
CA THR A 33 -0.34 -1.29 4.80
C THR A 33 -1.51 -2.27 4.82
N VAL A 34 -2.13 -2.50 3.66
CA VAL A 34 -3.45 -3.13 3.52
C VAL A 34 -3.46 -4.66 3.65
N SER A 35 -2.31 -5.31 3.76
CA SER A 35 -2.21 -6.74 4.06
C SER A 35 -0.81 -7.14 4.55
N PRO A 36 -0.68 -8.20 5.36
CA PRO A 36 0.61 -8.77 5.75
C PRO A 36 1.47 -9.16 4.55
N ASN A 37 0.88 -9.83 3.55
CA ASN A 37 1.59 -10.24 2.35
C ASN A 37 2.11 -9.03 1.58
N TYR A 38 1.32 -7.95 1.48
CA TYR A 38 1.76 -6.75 0.79
C TYR A 38 2.89 -6.03 1.54
N ALA A 39 2.90 -6.09 2.88
CA ALA A 39 4.04 -5.62 3.67
C ALA A 39 5.33 -6.41 3.31
N GLU A 40 5.24 -7.74 3.16
CA GLU A 40 6.35 -8.58 2.73
C GLU A 40 6.81 -8.27 1.31
N GLU A 41 5.87 -8.07 0.38
CA GLU A 41 6.17 -7.71 -1.01
C GLU A 41 6.91 -6.38 -1.13
N LEU A 42 6.50 -5.36 -0.36
CA LEU A 42 7.15 -4.05 -0.37
C LEU A 42 8.60 -4.11 0.12
N VAL A 43 8.94 -5.11 0.94
CA VAL A 43 10.30 -5.34 1.44
C VAL A 43 11.01 -6.48 0.73
N SER A 44 10.45 -7.09 -0.33
CA SER A 44 11.08 -8.26 -0.97
C SER A 44 12.02 -7.89 -2.13
N GLY A 45 11.96 -6.67 -2.68
CA GLY A 45 12.83 -6.28 -3.79
C GLY A 45 12.59 -4.88 -4.35
N VAL A 46 13.56 -4.41 -5.14
CA VAL A 46 13.58 -3.05 -5.73
C VAL A 46 12.38 -2.83 -6.67
N ASP A 47 11.99 -3.86 -7.41
CA ASP A 47 10.87 -3.80 -8.37
C ASP A 47 9.50 -3.60 -7.69
N LYS A 48 9.34 -4.11 -6.46
CA LYS A 48 8.09 -4.05 -5.71
C LYS A 48 8.02 -2.90 -4.72
N GLY A 49 9.15 -2.49 -4.15
CA GLY A 49 9.23 -1.37 -3.21
C GLY A 49 9.49 -0.01 -3.86
N VAL A 50 9.65 0.05 -5.20
CA VAL A 50 9.81 1.28 -6.00
C VAL A 50 10.82 2.24 -5.34
N GLU A 51 12.03 1.72 -5.07
CA GLU A 51 13.16 2.44 -4.46
C GLU A 51 12.96 2.94 -3.02
N LEU A 52 11.81 2.63 -2.41
CA LEU A 52 11.51 2.88 -0.99
C LEU A 52 11.74 1.63 -0.12
N ASP A 53 12.02 0.48 -0.73
CA ASP A 53 12.28 -0.81 -0.08
C ASP A 53 13.31 -0.71 1.07
N ASN A 54 14.38 0.05 0.86
CA ASN A 54 15.43 0.24 1.86
C ASN A 54 14.98 1.10 3.05
N ILE A 55 14.12 2.08 2.78
CA ILE A 55 13.59 2.99 3.80
C ILE A 55 12.52 2.27 4.62
N ILE A 56 11.61 1.57 3.95
CA ILE A 56 10.54 0.78 4.55
C ILE A 56 11.12 -0.33 5.44
N ARG A 57 12.20 -1.02 5.01
CA ARG A 57 12.90 -2.00 5.84
C ARG A 57 13.52 -1.40 7.10
N LYS A 58 14.01 -0.15 7.03
CA LYS A 58 14.62 0.54 8.16
C LYS A 58 13.58 0.99 9.19
N THR A 59 12.45 1.54 8.75
CA THR A 59 11.37 1.99 9.64
C THR A 59 10.50 0.84 10.14
N GLY A 60 10.47 -0.26 9.39
CA GLY A 60 9.54 -1.36 9.59
C GLY A 60 8.15 -1.03 9.04
N ILE A 61 7.44 -2.05 8.58
CA ILE A 61 6.08 -1.95 8.05
C ILE A 61 5.21 -3.08 8.61
N THR A 62 3.94 -2.80 8.87
CA THR A 62 2.97 -3.80 9.34
C THR A 62 1.78 -3.86 8.41
N GLY A 63 1.45 -5.06 7.96
CA GLY A 63 0.23 -5.28 7.21
C GLY A 63 -0.97 -5.48 8.12
N ILE A 64 -2.01 -4.68 7.93
CA ILE A 64 -3.32 -4.83 8.54
C ILE A 64 -4.29 -5.12 7.41
N VAL A 65 -4.94 -6.28 7.46
CA VAL A 65 -5.89 -6.70 6.42
C VAL A 65 -7.05 -5.70 6.37
N ASN A 66 -7.35 -5.19 5.18
CA ASN A 66 -8.53 -4.36 4.99
C ASN A 66 -9.80 -5.14 5.35
N GLY A 67 -10.66 -4.50 6.14
CA GLY A 67 -12.00 -5.00 6.42
C GLY A 67 -13.00 -4.64 5.33
N MET A 68 -14.17 -5.24 5.41
CA MET A 68 -15.35 -4.92 4.62
C MET A 68 -16.56 -4.84 5.56
N ASP A 69 -17.51 -3.96 5.26
CA ASP A 69 -18.75 -3.88 6.04
C ASP A 69 -19.64 -5.10 5.72
N VAL A 70 -19.77 -6.02 6.67
CA VAL A 70 -20.55 -7.25 6.51
C VAL A 70 -22.06 -7.03 6.51
N GLN A 71 -22.55 -5.86 6.90
CA GLN A 71 -23.98 -5.52 6.81
C GLN A 71 -24.32 -5.00 5.42
N GLU A 72 -23.45 -4.17 4.85
CA GLU A 72 -23.59 -3.67 3.49
C GLU A 72 -23.35 -4.80 2.46
N TRP A 73 -22.27 -5.55 2.65
CA TRP A 73 -21.81 -6.60 1.72
C TRP A 73 -22.27 -8.00 2.16
N ASN A 74 -23.56 -8.13 2.46
CA ASN A 74 -24.16 -9.41 2.84
C ASN A 74 -24.88 -10.07 1.65
N PRO A 75 -24.34 -11.16 1.06
CA PRO A 75 -24.94 -11.80 -0.11
C PRO A 75 -26.33 -12.41 0.15
N SER A 76 -26.70 -12.65 1.41
CA SER A 76 -28.05 -13.14 1.75
C SER A 76 -29.13 -12.05 1.70
N THR A 77 -28.72 -10.79 1.79
CA THR A 77 -29.65 -9.63 1.77
C THR A 77 -29.38 -8.67 0.63
N ASP A 78 -28.26 -8.85 -0.09
CA ASP A 78 -27.82 -7.99 -1.18
C ASP A 78 -28.92 -7.81 -2.24
N LYS A 79 -29.11 -6.56 -2.64
CA LYS A 79 -30.11 -6.10 -3.60
C LYS A 79 -29.54 -5.94 -5.01
N TYR A 80 -28.22 -6.00 -5.15
CA TYR A 80 -27.48 -5.81 -6.41
C TYR A 80 -27.18 -7.13 -7.12
N ILE A 81 -27.33 -8.27 -6.44
CA ILE A 81 -27.16 -9.61 -7.02
C ILE A 81 -28.52 -10.27 -7.29
N ASP A 82 -28.62 -10.99 -8.40
CA ASP A 82 -29.87 -11.62 -8.84
C ASP A 82 -30.27 -12.82 -7.97
N ALA A 83 -29.28 -13.59 -7.52
CA ALA A 83 -29.45 -14.72 -6.62
C ALA A 83 -28.79 -14.41 -5.28
N LYS A 84 -29.51 -14.66 -4.20
CA LYS A 84 -28.98 -14.48 -2.85
C LYS A 84 -28.27 -15.75 -2.41
N TYR A 85 -27.12 -15.59 -1.77
CA TYR A 85 -26.30 -16.70 -1.32
C TYR A 85 -26.22 -16.72 0.20
N ASP A 86 -26.29 -17.93 0.75
CA ASP A 86 -26.01 -18.23 2.15
C ASP A 86 -25.07 -19.45 2.24
N ALA A 87 -24.79 -19.95 3.45
CA ALA A 87 -23.88 -21.07 3.64
C ALA A 87 -24.40 -22.41 3.06
N THR A 88 -25.66 -22.47 2.65
CA THR A 88 -26.36 -23.70 2.23
C THR A 88 -26.89 -23.67 0.80
N THR A 89 -26.84 -22.51 0.14
CA THR A 89 -27.19 -22.30 -1.27
C THR A 89 -25.96 -22.52 -2.15
#